data_AF-A0A1H8HZ00-F1
#
_entry.id   AF-A0A1H8HZ00-F1
#
_cell.length_a   1.000
_cell.length_b   1.000
_cell.length_c   1.000
_cell.angle_alpha   90.00
_cell.angle_beta   90.00
_cell.angle_gamma   90.00
#
_symmetry.space_group_name_H-M   'P 1'
#
loop_
_entity.id
_entity.type
_entity.pdbx_description
1 polymer ?
#
loop_
_entity_poly.entity_id
_entity_poly.type
_entity_poly.pdbx_seq_one_letter_code
_entity_poly.pdbx_strand_id
1 'polypeptide(L)'
;MTYSPRVQVGLQASTVALRAKSGQMTGADVEELQAVAEQLLAKDDALFLAVSDFATQYLLISHDQPAIAERGAWLLDAIERATRPDPVDYTRCDIHG
;
A
#
# COMPACT_ATOMS: atom_id res chain seq x y z
N MET A 1 -19.49 -8.34 7.65
CA MET A 1 -19.19 -7.63 6.40
C MET A 1 -17.85 -8.12 5.91
N THR A 2 -17.79 -8.80 4.77
CA THR A 2 -16.52 -9.23 4.17
C THR A 2 -16.00 -8.06 3.34
N TYR A 3 -14.88 -7.47 3.76
CA TYR A 3 -14.23 -6.41 2.98
C TYR A 3 -13.64 -6.99 1.70
N SER A 4 -13.52 -6.18 0.65
CA SER A 4 -12.78 -6.61 -0.53
C SER A 4 -11.29 -6.80 -0.17
N PRO A 5 -10.58 -7.73 -0.83
CA PRO A 5 -9.15 -7.98 -0.59
C PRO A 5 -8.30 -6.70 -0.58
N ARG A 6 -8.56 -5.78 -1.54
CA ARG A 6 -7.89 -4.48 -1.61
C ARG A 6 -8.15 -3.57 -0.40
N VAL A 7 -9.39 -3.52 0.09
CA VAL A 7 -9.73 -2.71 1.27
C VAL A 7 -9.06 -3.27 2.52
N GLN A 8 -9.03 -4.59 2.66
CA GLN A 8 -8.36 -5.24 3.79
C GLN A 8 -6.86 -4.94 3.80
N VAL A 9 -6.16 -5.16 2.68
CA VAL A 9 -4.73 -4.85 2.57
C VAL A 9 -4.46 -3.35 2.73
N GLY A 10 -5.30 -2.49 2.15
CA GLY A 10 -5.16 -1.03 2.25
C GLY A 10 -5.29 -0.52 3.70
N LEU A 11 -6.22 -1.07 4.48
CA LEU A 11 -6.37 -0.72 5.90
C LEU A 11 -5.16 -1.17 6.73
N GLN A 12 -4.66 -2.39 6.48
CA GLN A 12 -3.48 -2.90 7.16
C GLN A 12 -2.23 -2.09 6.80
N ALA A 13 -2.02 -1.82 5.51
CA ALA A 13 -0.91 -1.00 5.03
C ALA A 13 -0.95 0.43 5.60
N SER A 14 -2.16 1.00 5.75
CA SER A 14 -2.33 2.31 6.41
C SER A 14 -1.94 2.26 7.89
N THR A 15 -2.26 1.18 8.59
CA THR A 15 -1.88 0.97 9.99
C THR A 15 -0.36 0.88 10.13
N VAL A 16 0.30 0.11 9.26
CA VAL A 16 1.77 0.00 9.23
C VAL A 16 2.42 1.35 8.94
N ALA A 17 1.91 2.11 7.98
CA ALA A 17 2.40 3.45 7.68
C ALA A 17 2.25 4.44 8.86
N LEU A 18 1.16 4.35 9.63
CA LEU A 18 0.99 5.14 10.85
C LEU A 18 1.99 4.72 11.93
N ARG A 19 2.23 3.42 12.11
CA ARG A 19 3.27 2.89 13.02
C ARG A 19 4.67 3.34 12.60
N ALA A 20 4.94 3.40 11.30
CA ALA A 20 6.19 3.90 10.74
C ALA A 20 6.40 5.37 11.15
N LYS A 21 5.36 6.19 11.01
CA LYS A 21 5.39 7.61 11.42
C LYS A 21 5.55 7.80 12.93
N SER A 22 4.99 6.91 13.75
CA SER A 22 5.12 6.99 15.22
C SER A 22 6.39 6.36 15.78
N GLY A 23 7.25 5.76 14.92
CA GLY A 23 8.45 5.04 15.36
C GLY A 23 8.15 3.74 16.11
N GLN A 24 6.92 3.21 15.97
CA GLN A 24 6.45 1.99 16.65
C GLN A 24 6.38 0.79 15.70
N MET A 25 6.88 0.93 14.48
CA MET A 25 6.88 -0.14 13.50
C MET A 25 8.01 -1.14 13.76
N THR A 26 7.66 -2.40 13.65
CA THR A 26 8.55 -3.55 13.80
C THR A 26 8.70 -4.29 12.47
N GLY A 27 9.74 -5.11 12.33
CA GLY A 27 9.89 -5.97 11.16
C GLY A 27 8.72 -6.96 11.00
N ALA A 28 8.13 -7.42 12.11
CA ALA A 28 6.97 -8.29 12.10
C ALA A 28 5.75 -7.62 11.44
N ASP A 29 5.56 -6.31 11.62
CA ASP A 29 4.47 -5.56 10.97
C ASP A 29 4.61 -5.57 9.45
N VAL A 30 5.85 -5.49 8.96
CA VAL A 30 6.18 -5.48 7.52
C VAL A 30 6.01 -6.87 6.93
N GLU A 31 6.49 -7.91 7.63
CA GLU A 31 6.33 -9.31 7.23
C GLU A 31 4.85 -9.73 7.18
N GLU A 32 4.06 -9.36 8.20
CA GLU A 32 2.63 -9.66 8.24
C GLU A 32 1.91 -8.98 7.07
N LEU A 33 2.22 -7.70 6.81
CA LEU A 33 1.62 -6.97 5.70
C LEU A 33 1.97 -7.60 4.34
N GLN A 34 3.23 -7.98 4.13
CA GLN A 34 3.68 -8.64 2.92
C GLN A 34 2.95 -9.99 2.72
N ALA A 35 2.86 -10.80 3.77
CA ALA A 35 2.17 -12.09 3.72
C ALA A 35 0.69 -11.95 3.37
N VAL A 36 0.00 -10.97 3.98
CA VAL A 36 -1.42 -10.70 3.68
C VAL A 36 -1.59 -10.21 2.24
N ALA A 37 -0.71 -9.33 1.76
CA ALA A 37 -0.74 -8.87 0.37
C ALA A 37 -0.52 -10.03 -0.62
N GLU A 38 0.44 -10.92 -0.36
CA GLU A 38 0.72 -12.12 -1.17
C GLU A 38 -0.46 -13.09 -1.22
N GLN A 39 -1.21 -13.22 -0.12
CA GLN A 39 -2.38 -14.10 -0.05
C GLN A 39 -3.60 -13.52 -0.80
N LEU A 40 -3.77 -12.20 -0.77
CA LEU A 40 -5.03 -11.55 -1.13
C LEU A 40 -5.00 -10.81 -2.47
N LEU A 41 -3.84 -10.43 -2.97
CA LEU A 41 -3.69 -9.63 -4.19
C LEU A 41 -2.96 -10.39 -5.29
N ALA A 42 -3.24 -10.01 -6.54
CA ALA A 42 -2.47 -10.47 -7.68
C ALA A 42 -1.09 -9.80 -7.71
N LYS A 43 -0.08 -10.47 -8.27
CA LYS A 43 1.31 -9.98 -8.28
C LYS A 43 1.51 -8.71 -9.14
N ASP A 44 0.61 -8.46 -10.07
CA ASP A 44 0.55 -7.28 -10.93
C ASP A 44 -0.35 -6.17 -10.35
N ASP A 45 -0.98 -6.40 -9.20
CA ASP A 45 -1.79 -5.38 -8.52
C ASP A 45 -0.90 -4.23 -8.03
N ALA A 46 -1.29 -2.99 -8.31
CA ALA A 46 -0.54 -1.80 -7.92
C ALA A 46 -0.31 -1.72 -6.40
N LEU A 47 -1.27 -2.17 -5.59
CA LEU A 47 -1.14 -2.18 -4.13
C LEU A 47 -0.16 -3.28 -3.68
N PHE A 48 -0.17 -4.44 -4.34
CA PHE A 48 0.81 -5.50 -4.08
C PHE A 48 2.24 -5.02 -4.36
N LEU A 49 2.45 -4.35 -5.48
CA LEU A 49 3.75 -3.79 -5.87
C LEU A 49 4.22 -2.72 -4.87
N ALA A 50 3.32 -1.85 -4.42
CA ALA A 50 3.64 -0.82 -3.43
C ALA A 50 4.04 -1.42 -2.07
N VAL A 51 3.33 -2.44 -1.60
CA VAL A 51 3.66 -3.16 -0.37
C VAL A 51 5.02 -3.87 -0.49
N SER A 52 5.28 -4.51 -1.64
CA SER A 52 6.55 -5.20 -1.89
C SER A 52 7.74 -4.25 -1.97
N ASP A 53 7.59 -3.09 -2.61
CA ASP A 53 8.63 -2.05 -2.61
C ASP A 53 8.88 -1.53 -1.19
N PHE A 54 7.82 -1.21 -0.44
CA PHE A 54 7.95 -0.78 0.95
C PHE A 54 8.69 -1.81 1.81
N ALA A 55 8.34 -3.09 1.72
CA ALA A 55 9.00 -4.16 2.46
C ALA A 55 10.48 -4.27 2.09
N THR A 56 10.80 -4.19 0.80
CA THR A 56 12.18 -4.21 0.31
C THR A 56 12.98 -3.02 0.82
N GLN A 57 12.41 -1.81 0.76
CA GLN A 57 13.06 -0.59 1.23
C GLN A 57 13.30 -0.62 2.74
N TYR A 58 12.32 -1.12 3.52
CA TYR A 58 12.45 -1.27 4.97
C TYR A 58 13.69 -2.08 5.36
N LEU A 59 14.01 -3.16 4.63
CA LEU A 59 15.22 -3.95 4.90
C LEU A 59 16.50 -3.12 4.77
N LEU A 60 16.53 -2.15 3.86
CA LEU A 60 17.69 -1.29 3.63
C LEU A 60 17.81 -0.16 4.66
N ILE A 61 16.66 0.38 5.12
CA ILE A 61 16.59 1.56 5.98
C ILE A 61 16.15 1.26 7.42
N SER A 62 16.11 -0.01 7.83
CA SER A 62 15.55 -0.46 9.12
C SER A 62 16.14 0.22 10.37
N HIS A 63 17.33 0.80 10.25
CA HIS A 63 18.03 1.54 11.30
C HIS A 63 17.78 3.06 11.28
N ASP A 64 17.14 3.59 10.23
CA ASP A 64 16.91 5.01 10.00
C ASP A 64 15.42 5.34 10.16
N GLN A 65 15.05 5.77 11.37
CA GLN A 65 13.65 6.09 11.71
C GLN A 65 13.06 7.24 10.87
N PRO A 66 13.77 8.35 10.63
CA PRO A 66 13.33 9.36 9.65
C PRO A 66 13.01 8.78 8.28
N ALA A 67 13.90 7.96 7.71
CA ALA A 67 13.68 7.35 6.40
C ALA A 67 12.49 6.39 6.40
N ILE A 68 12.29 5.63 7.49
CA ILE A 68 11.12 4.77 7.68
C ILE A 68 9.82 5.60 7.67
N ALA A 69 9.79 6.72 8.37
CA ALA A 69 8.62 7.59 8.43
C ALA A 69 8.27 8.19 7.06
N GLU A 70 9.28 8.61 6.29
CA GLU A 70 9.12 9.08 4.91
C GLU A 70 8.56 7.97 4.01
N ARG A 71 9.08 6.73 4.14
CA ARG A 71 8.55 5.58 3.40
C ARG A 71 7.13 5.20 3.80
N GLY A 72 6.77 5.33 5.08
CA GLY A 72 5.40 5.18 5.53
C GLY A 72 4.46 6.21 4.88
N ALA A 73 4.91 7.47 4.76
CA ALA A 73 4.14 8.50 4.06
C ALA A 73 3.96 8.18 2.56
N TRP A 74 5.02 7.70 1.91
CA TRP A 74 4.95 7.24 0.52
C TRP A 74 3.97 6.07 0.34
N LEU A 75 3.97 5.10 1.27
CA LEU A 75 3.05 3.96 1.22
C LEU A 75 1.58 4.41 1.32
N LEU A 76 1.26 5.38 2.19
CA LEU A 76 -0.09 5.95 2.26
C LEU A 76 -0.54 6.58 0.93
N ASP A 77 0.35 7.37 0.31
CA ASP A 77 0.08 8.00 -0.99
C ASP A 77 -0.09 6.93 -2.10
N ALA A 78 0.69 5.85 -2.06
CA ALA A 78 0.52 4.72 -2.98
C ALA A 78 -0.82 4.00 -2.80
N ILE A 79 -1.25 3.76 -1.55
CA ILE A 79 -2.58 3.18 -1.25
C ILE A 79 -3.68 4.12 -1.74
N GLU A 80 -3.59 5.42 -1.49
CA GLU A 80 -4.59 6.38 -1.94
C GLU A 80 -4.72 6.34 -3.47
N ARG A 81 -3.59 6.34 -4.19
CA ARG A 81 -3.58 6.20 -5.66
C ARG A 81 -4.19 4.88 -6.14
N ALA A 82 -3.85 3.76 -5.49
CA ALA A 82 -4.34 2.44 -5.86
C ALA A 82 -5.83 2.21 -5.52
N THR A 83 -6.37 2.97 -4.57
CA THR A 83 -7.77 2.89 -4.14
C THR A 83 -8.67 3.93 -4.80
N ARG A 84 -8.10 4.93 -5.49
CA ARG A 84 -8.90 5.86 -6.29
C ARG A 84 -9.66 5.07 -7.36
N PRO A 85 -10.98 5.20 -7.45
CA PRO A 85 -11.73 4.63 -8.56
C PRO A 85 -11.19 5.21 -9.86
N ASP A 86 -11.01 4.35 -10.88
CA ASP A 86 -10.68 4.81 -12.22
C ASP A 86 -11.65 5.93 -12.63
N PRO A 87 -11.16 7.03 -13.24
CA PRO A 87 -12.05 8.07 -13.72
C PRO A 87 -13.09 7.44 -14.66
N VAL A 88 -14.36 7.76 -14.41
CA VAL A 88 -15.55 7.16 -15.04
C VAL A 88 -15.61 7.33 -16.57
N ASP A 89 -14.68 8.06 -17.20
CA ASP A 89 -14.80 8.53 -18.58
C ASP A 89 -13.61 8.18 -19.49
N TYR A 90 -13.10 6.95 -19.50
CA TYR A 90 -12.18 6.51 -20.58
C TYR A 90 -12.89 5.90 -21.80
N THR A 91 -14.20 5.65 -21.74
CA THR A 91 -14.97 5.05 -22.85
C THR A 91 -16.00 5.96 -23.51
N ARG A 92 -16.12 7.23 -23.10
CA ARG A 92 -16.95 8.24 -23.81
C ARG A 92 -16.14 9.04 -24.82
N CYS A 93 -15.66 8.37 -25.87
CA CYS A 93 -15.17 9.05 -27.08
C CYS A 93 -16.19 9.09 -28.23
N ASP A 94 -17.40 8.53 -28.07
CA ASP A 94 -18.44 8.47 -29.13
C ASP A 94 -19.67 9.35 -28.85
N ILE A 95 -19.47 10.63 -28.51
CA ILE A 95 -20.56 11.62 -28.54
C ILE A 95 -20.13 12.86 -29.32
N HIS A 96 -19.80 12.65 -30.58
CA HIS A 96 -19.97 13.67 -31.63
C HIS A 96 -20.77 13.05 -32.78
N GLY A 97 -22.10 13.15 -32.65
CA GLY A 97 -23.03 13.17 -33.77
C GLY A 97 -23.37 14.62 -34.11
#